data_AF-A0A2N3VNU8-F1
#
_entry.id   AF-A0A2N3VNU8-F1
#
_cell.length_a   1.000
_cell.length_b   1.000
_cell.length_c   1.000
_cell.angle_alpha   90.00
_cell.angle_beta   90.00
_cell.angle_gamma   90.00
#
_symmetry.space_group_name_H-M   'P 1'
#
loop_
_entity.id
_entity.type
_entity.pdbx_description
1 polymer ?
#
loop_
_entity_poly.entity_id
_entity_poly.type
_entity_poly.pdbx_seq_one_letter_code
_entity_poly.pdbx_strand_id
1 'polypeptide(L)'
;MGDVPDAREELDRLGRALRAQLVELITDLTPGSDLGLLFLDEPTVADWHDPLRHHYAALFRGERPASVGAADLTSRAAALLDSAGWQVTASQDGDGPRRWSVLTGRHDFGSIEIRVAHHISAVMFSGQTPALALRTPEEFTWPEPLRTPETLTPGYLLCYECDGLGACPGCGGRGWWPDEVHGRTNCRECRRQRVCAICRGAGQLAASLLSPYQRRYYSGSG
;
A
#
# COMPACT_ATOMS: atom_id res chain seq x y z
N MET A 1 -5.08 19.05 3.61
CA MET A 1 -4.03 18.19 3.05
C MET A 1 -2.76 18.95 2.68
N GLY A 2 -1.73 18.84 3.53
CA GLY A 2 -0.38 19.26 3.18
C GLY A 2 0.45 18.04 2.79
N ASP A 3 1.18 18.14 1.68
CA ASP A 3 2.23 17.18 1.38
C ASP A 3 3.35 17.34 2.42
N VAL A 4 3.97 16.23 2.84
CA VAL A 4 5.19 16.33 3.65
C VAL A 4 6.29 16.85 2.73
N PRO A 5 6.92 18.00 3.02
CA PRO A 5 7.97 18.56 2.17
C PRO A 5 9.05 17.51 1.88
N ASP A 6 9.44 17.41 0.62
CA ASP A 6 10.51 16.55 0.10
C ASP A 6 10.33 15.03 0.32
N ALA A 7 9.26 14.57 0.99
CA ALA A 7 9.07 13.16 1.33
C ALA A 7 8.97 12.26 0.08
N ARG A 8 8.34 12.77 -0.98
CA ARG A 8 8.26 12.06 -2.26
C ARG A 8 9.63 11.98 -2.94
N GLU A 9 10.34 13.10 -3.00
CA GLU A 9 11.67 13.17 -3.63
C GLU A 9 12.68 12.28 -2.90
N GLU A 10 12.62 12.26 -1.57
CA GLU A 10 13.41 11.38 -0.73
C GLU A 10 13.06 9.92 -0.98
N LEU A 11 11.77 9.55 -1.01
CA LEU A 11 11.38 8.18 -1.32
C LEU A 11 11.88 7.74 -2.71
N ASP A 12 11.79 8.62 -3.71
CA ASP A 12 12.30 8.35 -5.06
C ASP A 12 13.83 8.24 -5.09
N ARG A 13 14.54 9.03 -4.28
CA ARG A 13 16.00 8.92 -4.10
C ARG A 13 16.38 7.56 -3.49
N LEU A 14 15.68 7.13 -2.44
CA LEU A 14 15.87 5.83 -1.81
C LEU A 14 15.56 4.68 -2.78
N GLY A 15 14.49 4.80 -3.57
CA GLY A 15 14.13 3.84 -4.62
C GLY A 15 15.23 3.69 -5.68
N ARG A 16 15.78 4.80 -6.16
CA ARG A 16 16.92 4.78 -7.11
C ARG A 16 18.16 4.11 -6.51
N ALA A 17 18.49 4.42 -5.25
CA ALA A 17 19.62 3.81 -4.56
C ALA A 17 19.43 2.29 -4.38
N LEU A 18 18.24 1.86 -3.96
CA LEU A 18 17.90 0.44 -3.86
C LEU A 18 18.01 -0.27 -5.21
N ARG A 19 17.49 0.34 -6.28
CA ARG A 19 17.57 -0.22 -7.64
C ARG A 19 19.03 -0.38 -8.09
N ALA A 20 19.88 0.62 -7.85
CA ALA A 20 21.29 0.54 -8.18
C ALA A 20 21.97 -0.65 -7.49
N GLN A 21 21.74 -0.81 -6.18
CA GLN A 21 22.30 -1.92 -5.42
C GLN A 21 21.81 -3.29 -5.92
N LEU A 22 20.51 -3.41 -6.22
CA LEU A 22 19.94 -4.66 -6.74
C LEU A 22 20.53 -5.02 -8.12
N VAL A 23 20.71 -4.03 -9.01
CA VAL A 23 21.31 -4.24 -10.32
C VAL A 23 22.74 -4.76 -10.21
N GLU A 24 23.56 -4.20 -9.32
CA GLU A 24 24.92 -4.67 -9.07
C GLU A 24 24.93 -6.12 -8.58
N LEU A 25 24.12 -6.43 -7.56
CA LEU A 25 24.01 -7.78 -7.01
C LEU A 25 23.53 -8.81 -8.05
N ILE A 26 22.48 -8.49 -8.81
CA ILE A 26 21.91 -9.40 -9.81
C ILE A 26 22.91 -9.64 -10.94
N THR A 27 23.59 -8.59 -11.40
CA THR A 27 24.57 -8.68 -12.49
C THR A 27 25.76 -9.55 -12.09
N ASP A 28 26.23 -9.39 -10.85
CA ASP A 28 27.41 -10.11 -10.36
C ASP A 28 27.12 -11.57 -9.97
N LEU A 29 25.97 -11.81 -9.33
CA LEU A 29 25.61 -13.12 -8.77
C LEU A 29 24.84 -14.00 -9.76
N THR A 30 24.14 -13.40 -10.72
CA THR A 30 23.31 -14.11 -11.72
C THR A 30 23.54 -13.55 -13.12
N PRO A 31 24.76 -13.72 -13.67
CA PRO A 31 25.14 -13.14 -14.96
C PRO A 31 24.22 -13.63 -16.09
N GLY A 32 23.81 -12.71 -16.97
CA GLY A 32 22.89 -12.98 -18.08
C GLY A 32 21.40 -12.84 -17.72
N SER A 33 21.08 -12.47 -16.49
CA SER A 33 19.69 -12.17 -16.09
C SER A 33 19.12 -10.96 -16.84
N ASP A 34 17.83 -11.04 -17.21
CA ASP A 34 17.11 -9.93 -17.83
C ASP A 34 16.66 -8.89 -16.79
N LEU A 35 17.43 -7.80 -16.66
CA LEU A 35 17.13 -6.70 -15.75
C LEU A 35 15.87 -5.91 -16.14
N GLY A 36 15.31 -6.12 -17.33
CA GLY A 36 14.00 -5.57 -17.72
C GLY A 36 12.85 -6.09 -16.84
N LEU A 37 13.06 -7.21 -16.13
CA LEU A 37 12.10 -7.80 -15.20
C LEU A 37 12.26 -7.27 -13.76
N LEU A 38 13.23 -6.39 -13.49
CA LEU A 38 13.38 -5.73 -12.20
C LEU A 38 12.51 -4.46 -12.15
N PHE A 39 11.27 -4.63 -11.69
CA PHE A 39 10.30 -3.54 -11.55
C PHE A 39 10.47 -2.82 -10.22
N LEU A 40 10.74 -1.51 -10.29
CA LEU A 40 10.84 -0.63 -9.12
C LEU A 40 10.40 0.80 -9.49
N ASP A 41 9.36 0.91 -10.33
CA ASP A 41 9.03 2.17 -11.02
C ASP A 41 8.20 3.11 -10.14
N GLU A 42 7.30 2.55 -9.33
CA GLU A 42 6.43 3.31 -8.43
C GLU A 42 6.41 2.72 -7.02
N PRO A 43 6.31 3.56 -5.98
CA PRO A 43 6.18 3.08 -4.62
C PRO A 43 4.76 2.58 -4.37
N THR A 44 4.66 1.51 -3.59
CA THR A 44 3.38 0.90 -3.19
C THR A 44 3.06 1.25 -1.74
N VAL A 45 1.79 1.07 -1.35
CA VAL A 45 1.35 1.28 0.04
C VAL A 45 1.90 0.16 0.91
N ALA A 46 2.80 0.51 1.83
CA ALA A 46 3.40 -0.38 2.81
C ALA A 46 2.57 -0.47 4.09
N ASP A 47 1.93 0.63 4.46
CA ASP A 47 1.09 0.74 5.65
C ASP A 47 -0.20 1.49 5.31
N TRP A 48 -1.32 0.84 5.61
CA TRP A 48 -2.66 1.37 5.37
C TRP A 48 -3.17 2.25 6.51
N HIS A 49 -2.47 2.38 7.64
CA HIS A 49 -2.83 3.34 8.68
C HIS A 49 -2.81 4.77 8.13
N ASP A 50 -3.53 5.68 8.79
CA ASP A 50 -3.54 7.07 8.38
C ASP A 50 -2.43 7.86 9.09
N PRO A 51 -1.56 8.61 8.38
CA PRO A 51 -1.45 8.70 6.92
C PRO A 51 -0.79 7.46 6.29
N LEU A 52 -1.21 7.14 5.07
CA LEU A 52 -0.64 6.02 4.31
C LEU A 52 0.87 6.15 4.19
N ARG A 53 1.59 5.05 4.45
CA ARG A 53 3.03 4.99 4.24
C ARG A 53 3.35 4.21 2.98
N HIS A 54 4.31 4.70 2.23
CA HIS A 54 4.69 4.16 0.93
C HIS A 54 6.16 3.73 0.95
N HIS A 55 6.47 2.67 0.22
CA HIS A 55 7.83 2.22 0.01
C HIS A 55 8.05 1.76 -1.44
N TYR A 56 9.30 1.72 -1.87
CA TYR A 56 9.66 0.93 -3.04
C TYR A 56 9.96 -0.50 -2.60
N ALA A 57 9.49 -1.48 -3.36
CA ALA A 57 9.79 -2.89 -3.12
C ALA A 57 9.96 -3.63 -4.46
N ALA A 58 10.95 -4.53 -4.53
CA ALA A 58 11.19 -5.41 -5.67
C ALA A 58 11.30 -6.86 -5.23
N LEU A 59 10.92 -7.74 -6.16
CA LEU A 59 11.24 -9.16 -6.13
C LEU A 59 11.80 -9.54 -7.51
N PHE A 60 12.98 -10.14 -7.52
CA PHE A 60 13.63 -10.60 -8.74
C PHE A 60 14.09 -12.04 -8.57
N ARG A 61 13.94 -12.84 -9.63
CA ARG A 61 14.43 -14.23 -9.67
C ARG A 61 15.48 -14.34 -10.75
N GLY A 62 16.71 -14.65 -10.34
CA GLY A 62 17.81 -14.99 -11.22
C GLY A 62 18.19 -16.47 -11.15
N GLU A 63 19.19 -16.83 -11.95
CA GLU A 63 19.76 -18.18 -11.97
C GLU A 63 21.25 -18.14 -11.61
N ARG A 64 21.61 -18.95 -10.62
CA ARG A 64 22.99 -19.20 -10.18
C ARG A 64 23.75 -19.92 -11.30
N PRO A 65 24.99 -19.50 -11.61
CA PRO A 65 25.86 -20.24 -12.52
C PRO A 65 26.05 -21.70 -12.09
N ALA A 66 25.99 -22.64 -13.04
CA ALA A 66 26.08 -24.08 -12.75
C ALA A 66 27.38 -24.50 -12.04
N SER A 67 28.46 -23.74 -12.22
CA SER A 67 29.77 -23.99 -11.62
C SER A 67 29.94 -23.44 -10.19
N VAL A 68 28.99 -22.65 -9.69
CA VAL A 68 29.11 -21.97 -8.40
C VAL A 68 28.18 -22.62 -7.39
N GLY A 69 28.68 -23.02 -6.22
CA GLY A 69 27.88 -23.57 -5.12
C GLY A 69 26.94 -22.55 -4.47
N ALA A 70 25.87 -23.00 -3.82
CA ALA A 70 24.94 -22.12 -3.13
C ALA A 70 25.61 -21.37 -1.95
N ALA A 71 26.50 -22.06 -1.23
CA ALA A 71 27.31 -21.48 -0.17
C ALA A 71 28.28 -20.42 -0.72
N ASP A 72 29.01 -20.72 -1.79
CA ASP A 72 29.95 -19.79 -2.42
C ASP A 72 29.25 -18.51 -2.91
N LEU A 73 28.08 -18.68 -3.54
CA LEU A 73 27.27 -17.55 -3.99
C LEU A 73 26.79 -16.69 -2.81
N THR A 74 26.41 -17.32 -1.71
CA THR A 74 25.99 -16.62 -0.48
C THR A 74 27.15 -15.86 0.15
N SER A 75 28.34 -16.46 0.23
CA SER A 75 29.56 -15.80 0.73
C SER A 75 29.96 -14.61 -0.15
N ARG A 76 29.85 -14.76 -1.48
CA ARG A 76 30.09 -13.65 -2.43
C ARG A 76 29.08 -12.53 -2.24
N ALA A 77 27.80 -12.86 -2.12
CA ALA A 77 26.74 -11.88 -1.87
C ALA A 77 26.96 -11.10 -0.55
N ALA A 78 27.38 -11.81 0.51
CA ALA A 78 27.73 -11.19 1.79
C ALA A 78 28.89 -10.21 1.64
N ALA A 79 29.95 -10.58 0.93
CA ALA A 79 31.10 -9.71 0.70
C ALA A 79 30.72 -8.45 -0.12
N LEU A 80 29.87 -8.59 -1.14
CA LEU A 80 29.38 -7.44 -1.93
C LEU A 80 28.59 -6.47 -1.04
N LEU A 81 27.63 -6.97 -0.27
CA LEU A 81 26.83 -6.15 0.63
C LEU A 81 27.68 -5.47 1.72
N ASP A 82 28.57 -6.22 2.37
CA ASP A 82 29.48 -5.69 3.40
C ASP A 82 30.39 -4.60 2.83
N SER A 83 30.96 -4.80 1.63
CA SER A 83 31.79 -3.81 0.95
C SER A 83 31.04 -2.53 0.58
N ALA A 84 29.72 -2.62 0.39
CA ALA A 84 28.83 -1.49 0.15
C ALA A 84 28.27 -0.87 1.45
N GLY A 85 28.79 -1.27 2.62
CA GLY A 85 28.42 -0.71 3.92
C GLY A 85 27.12 -1.26 4.52
N TRP A 86 26.60 -2.37 4.00
CA TRP A 86 25.41 -2.99 4.55
C TRP A 86 25.75 -3.83 5.78
N GLN A 87 24.86 -3.82 6.77
CA GLN A 87 24.91 -4.76 7.89
C GLN A 87 24.33 -6.10 7.44
N VAL A 88 25.16 -7.13 7.41
CA VAL A 88 24.79 -8.43 6.82
C VAL A 88 24.55 -9.47 7.92
N THR A 89 23.45 -10.22 7.80
CA THR A 89 23.17 -11.41 8.62
C THR A 89 22.87 -12.58 7.69
N ALA A 90 23.51 -13.72 7.93
CA ALA A 90 23.25 -14.96 7.20
C ALA A 90 22.51 -15.97 8.09
N SER A 91 21.54 -16.66 7.51
CA SER A 91 20.81 -17.76 8.14
C SER A 91 20.52 -18.85 7.11
N GLN A 92 19.96 -19.96 7.59
CA GLN A 92 19.44 -21.01 6.74
C GLN A 92 17.94 -21.13 6.97
N ASP A 93 17.20 -21.35 5.89
CA ASP A 93 15.76 -21.60 5.93
C ASP A 93 15.44 -22.97 5.30
N GLY A 94 14.54 -23.71 5.93
CA GLY A 94 14.13 -25.05 5.55
C GLY A 94 15.11 -26.18 5.89
N ASP A 95 14.58 -27.41 5.88
CA ASP A 95 15.32 -28.63 6.18
C ASP A 95 15.53 -29.52 4.94
N GLY A 96 16.60 -30.32 5.01
CA GLY A 96 16.92 -31.34 4.01
C GLY A 96 17.16 -30.75 2.60
N PRO A 97 16.66 -31.39 1.53
CA PRO A 97 16.98 -31.00 0.15
C PRO A 97 16.36 -29.64 -0.23
N ARG A 98 15.33 -29.15 0.46
CA ARG A 98 14.70 -27.84 0.14
C ARG A 98 15.34 -26.66 0.87
N ARG A 99 16.55 -26.84 1.40
CA ARG A 99 17.30 -25.80 2.12
C ARG A 99 17.59 -24.58 1.24
N TRP A 100 17.46 -23.42 1.86
CA TRP A 100 17.86 -22.12 1.34
C TRP A 100 18.94 -21.53 2.24
N SER A 101 19.96 -20.94 1.63
CA SER A 101 20.74 -19.92 2.31
C SER A 101 19.98 -18.61 2.22
N VAL A 102 19.80 -17.91 3.34
CA VAL A 102 19.16 -16.61 3.39
C VAL A 102 20.18 -15.60 3.88
N LEU A 103 20.32 -14.51 3.13
CA LEU A 103 21.19 -13.40 3.47
C LEU A 103 20.35 -12.14 3.58
N THR A 104 20.37 -11.49 4.73
CA THR A 104 19.67 -10.23 4.95
C THR A 104 20.69 -9.12 5.12
N GLY A 105 20.68 -8.14 4.20
CA GLY A 105 21.39 -6.88 4.33
C GLY A 105 20.46 -5.79 4.84
N ARG A 106 20.93 -4.98 5.79
CA ARG A 106 20.26 -3.76 6.25
C ARG A 106 21.16 -2.54 6.07
N HIS A 107 20.56 -1.45 5.61
CA HIS A 107 21.19 -0.15 5.45
C HIS A 107 20.15 0.94 5.75
N ASP A 108 20.60 2.15 6.07
CA ASP A 108 19.72 3.30 6.34
C ASP A 108 18.68 3.58 5.23
N PHE A 109 18.99 3.24 3.98
CA PHE A 109 18.07 3.44 2.85
C PHE A 109 17.22 2.22 2.49
N GLY A 110 17.36 1.09 3.18
CA GLY A 110 16.54 -0.09 2.90
C GLY A 110 17.05 -1.42 3.46
N SER A 111 16.35 -2.48 3.08
CA SER A 111 16.75 -3.86 3.34
C SER A 111 16.77 -4.64 2.06
N ILE A 112 17.75 -5.53 1.90
CA ILE A 112 17.83 -6.50 0.81
C ILE A 112 17.88 -7.89 1.43
N GLU A 113 17.14 -8.83 0.87
CA GLU A 113 17.22 -10.23 1.20
C GLU A 113 17.53 -11.05 -0.05
N ILE A 114 18.53 -11.93 0.06
CA ILE A 114 18.96 -12.82 -1.02
C ILE A 114 18.76 -14.24 -0.53
N ARG A 115 17.96 -15.03 -1.26
CA ARG A 115 17.75 -16.45 -0.99
C ARG A 115 18.37 -17.29 -2.09
N VAL A 116 19.26 -18.20 -1.73
CA VAL A 116 19.93 -19.11 -2.66
C VAL A 116 19.49 -20.53 -2.39
N ALA A 117 18.84 -21.16 -3.37
CA ALA A 117 18.40 -22.54 -3.25
C ALA A 117 19.59 -23.52 -3.38
N HIS A 118 19.61 -24.55 -2.53
CA HIS A 118 20.66 -25.58 -2.58
C HIS A 118 20.40 -26.67 -3.63
N HIS A 119 19.13 -26.92 -3.96
CA HIS A 119 18.70 -28.03 -4.84
C HIS A 119 18.39 -27.63 -6.29
N ILE A 120 18.27 -26.33 -6.55
CA ILE A 120 18.05 -25.77 -7.89
C ILE A 120 18.97 -24.57 -8.11
N SER A 121 19.01 -24.05 -9.33
CA SER A 121 19.78 -22.84 -9.67
C SER A 121 19.11 -21.54 -9.21
N ALA A 122 17.93 -21.57 -8.59
CA ALA A 122 17.19 -20.35 -8.29
C ALA A 122 17.89 -19.47 -7.23
N VAL A 123 17.95 -18.17 -7.53
CA VAL A 123 18.34 -17.11 -6.61
C VAL A 123 17.22 -16.07 -6.57
N MET A 124 16.72 -15.78 -5.38
CA MET A 124 15.69 -14.76 -5.17
C MET A 124 16.33 -13.53 -4.55
N PHE A 125 16.07 -12.37 -5.12
CA PHE A 125 16.44 -11.07 -4.57
C PHE A 125 15.15 -10.34 -4.20
N SER A 126 15.01 -9.92 -2.95
CA SER A 126 13.99 -8.98 -2.55
C SER A 126 14.65 -7.74 -1.95
N GLY A 127 14.07 -6.59 -2.21
CA GLY A 127 14.57 -5.33 -1.69
C GLY A 127 13.41 -4.41 -1.35
N GLN A 128 13.56 -3.61 -0.31
CA GLN A 128 12.58 -2.59 0.05
C GLN A 128 13.23 -1.37 0.72
N THR A 129 12.65 -0.19 0.48
CA THR A 129 13.01 1.05 1.20
C THR A 129 12.24 1.14 2.52
N PRO A 130 12.64 2.02 3.46
CA PRO A 130 11.78 2.41 4.57
C PRO A 130 10.44 2.94 4.07
N ALA A 131 9.39 2.72 4.87
CA ALA A 131 8.06 3.22 4.58
C ALA A 131 7.91 4.67 5.06
N LEU A 132 7.63 5.58 4.13
CA LEU A 132 7.50 7.02 4.39
C LEU A 132 6.05 7.49 4.21
N ALA A 133 5.59 8.34 5.13
CA ALA A 133 4.33 9.05 4.97
C ALA A 133 4.55 10.22 3.98
N LEU A 134 3.75 10.27 2.92
CA LEU A 134 3.83 11.33 1.91
C LEU A 134 2.95 12.53 2.25
N ARG A 135 2.07 12.38 3.25
CA ARG A 135 1.10 13.39 3.69
C ARG A 135 1.13 13.52 5.19
N THR A 136 0.86 14.72 5.67
CA THR A 136 0.65 14.93 7.11
C THR A 136 -0.63 14.23 7.56
N PRO A 137 -0.68 13.68 8.80
CA PRO A 137 -1.94 13.25 9.39
C PRO A 137 -2.95 14.40 9.37
N GLU A 138 -4.19 14.12 8.99
CA GLU A 138 -5.27 15.11 8.99
C GLU A 138 -6.36 14.63 9.93
N GLU A 139 -6.80 15.50 10.83
CA GLU A 139 -7.94 15.18 11.68
C GLU A 139 -9.19 15.05 10.80
N PHE A 140 -9.90 13.93 10.95
CA PHE A 140 -11.09 13.71 10.17
C PHE A 140 -12.20 14.67 10.59
N THR A 141 -12.64 15.50 9.65
CA THR A 141 -13.82 16.35 9.81
C THR A 141 -14.97 15.78 8.97
N TRP A 142 -16.16 15.74 9.57
CA TRP A 142 -17.38 15.39 8.84
C TRP A 142 -17.67 16.46 7.78
N PRO A 143 -18.11 16.08 6.57
CA PRO A 143 -18.46 17.07 5.56
C PRO A 143 -19.68 17.89 6.01
N GLU A 144 -19.77 19.12 5.53
CA GLU A 144 -20.96 19.93 5.69
C GLU A 144 -22.14 19.34 4.87
N PRO A 145 -23.39 19.53 5.31
CA PRO A 145 -24.55 19.09 4.55
C PRO A 145 -24.62 19.71 3.15
N LEU A 146 -24.78 18.87 2.12
CA LEU A 146 -25.01 19.34 0.75
C LEU A 146 -26.38 20.02 0.59
N ARG A 147 -27.35 19.55 1.39
CA ARG A 147 -28.70 20.07 1.48
C ARG A 147 -29.07 20.26 2.94
N THR A 148 -29.82 21.31 3.18
CA THR A 148 -30.46 21.66 4.45
C THR A 148 -31.95 21.86 4.18
N PRO A 149 -32.81 21.93 5.22
CA PRO A 149 -34.23 22.19 5.01
C PRO A 149 -34.49 23.45 4.17
N GLU A 150 -33.66 24.48 4.31
CA GLU A 150 -33.77 25.78 3.64
C GLU A 150 -33.28 25.74 2.18
N THR A 151 -32.42 24.76 1.83
CA THR A 151 -31.80 24.66 0.50
C THR A 151 -32.38 23.53 -0.35
N LEU A 152 -33.47 22.90 0.12
CA LEU A 152 -34.18 21.87 -0.63
C LEU A 152 -34.75 22.40 -1.94
N THR A 153 -34.63 21.58 -2.99
CA THR A 153 -35.36 21.82 -4.23
C THR A 153 -36.87 21.63 -3.98
N PRO A 154 -37.75 22.53 -4.46
CA PRO A 154 -39.20 22.33 -4.32
C PRO A 154 -39.65 20.96 -4.83
N GLY A 155 -40.47 20.26 -4.04
CA GLY A 155 -40.91 18.88 -4.33
C GLY A 155 -39.93 17.78 -3.92
N TYR A 156 -38.80 18.14 -3.28
CA TYR A 156 -37.85 17.20 -2.69
C TYR A 156 -37.92 17.23 -1.17
N LEU A 157 -37.46 16.15 -0.55
CA LEU A 157 -37.27 16.00 0.88
C LEU A 157 -35.79 15.71 1.16
N LEU A 158 -35.28 16.09 2.34
CA LEU A 158 -33.95 15.67 2.77
C LEU A 158 -33.89 14.14 2.79
N CYS A 159 -32.75 13.57 2.41
CA CYS A 159 -32.62 12.12 2.42
C CYS A 159 -32.69 11.60 3.87
N TYR A 160 -33.67 10.75 4.17
CA TYR A 160 -33.87 10.17 5.51
C TYR A 160 -32.65 9.41 6.07
N GLU A 161 -31.71 8.99 5.23
CA GLU A 161 -30.55 8.20 5.63
C GLU A 161 -29.36 9.07 6.03
N CYS A 162 -29.14 10.17 5.31
CA CYS A 162 -27.96 11.01 5.48
C CYS A 162 -28.29 12.44 5.89
N ASP A 163 -29.56 12.76 6.10
CA ASP A 163 -30.07 14.07 6.51
C ASP A 163 -29.44 15.24 5.75
N GLY A 164 -29.47 15.18 4.42
CA GLY A 164 -28.90 16.25 3.59
C GLY A 164 -27.40 16.16 3.30
N LEU A 165 -26.64 15.30 4.00
CA LEU A 165 -25.19 15.19 3.86
C LEU A 165 -24.74 14.83 2.45
N GLY A 166 -25.43 13.90 1.78
CA GLY A 166 -25.02 13.33 0.50
C GLY A 166 -23.84 12.35 0.60
N ALA A 167 -22.91 12.55 1.54
CA ALA A 167 -21.88 11.57 1.86
C ALA A 167 -22.45 10.35 2.62
N CYS A 168 -21.69 9.26 2.66
CA CYS A 168 -22.07 8.08 3.44
C CYS A 168 -22.11 8.44 4.94
N PRO A 169 -23.26 8.25 5.63
CA PRO A 169 -23.41 8.64 7.04
C PRO A 169 -22.55 7.78 7.98
N GLY A 170 -22.23 6.54 7.64
CA GLY A 170 -21.29 5.74 8.42
C GLY A 170 -19.88 6.31 8.36
N CYS A 171 -19.26 6.39 7.19
CA CYS A 171 -17.84 6.78 7.12
C CYS A 171 -17.57 8.27 6.91
N GLY A 172 -18.62 9.09 6.78
CA GLY A 172 -18.54 10.52 6.45
C GLY A 172 -17.84 10.80 5.13
N GLY A 173 -17.99 9.88 4.17
CA GLY A 173 -17.39 10.01 2.85
C GLY A 173 -15.95 9.53 2.69
N ARG A 174 -15.31 8.97 3.74
CA ARG A 174 -13.97 8.36 3.61
C ARG A 174 -13.96 7.11 2.73
N GLY A 175 -15.04 6.33 2.80
CA GLY A 175 -15.16 5.02 2.15
C GLY A 175 -14.47 3.89 2.92
N TRP A 176 -13.87 4.19 4.07
CA TRP A 176 -13.16 3.26 4.95
C TRP A 176 -13.32 3.67 6.42
N TRP A 177 -12.94 2.77 7.32
CA TRP A 177 -12.83 2.96 8.77
C TRP A 177 -11.42 2.62 9.24
N PRO A 178 -10.88 3.32 10.25
CA PRO A 178 -9.61 2.92 10.85
C PRO A 178 -9.75 1.51 11.43
N ASP A 179 -8.71 0.70 11.26
CA ASP A 179 -8.61 -0.65 11.79
C ASP A 179 -7.22 -0.79 12.42
N GLU A 180 -7.11 -1.13 13.70
CA GLU A 180 -5.81 -1.17 14.39
C GLU A 180 -4.87 -2.26 13.84
N VAL A 181 -5.42 -3.31 13.23
CA VAL A 181 -4.64 -4.46 12.76
C VAL A 181 -4.19 -4.25 11.31
N HIS A 182 -5.07 -3.74 10.47
CA HIS A 182 -4.86 -3.61 9.02
C HIS A 182 -4.75 -2.16 8.55
N GLY A 183 -4.79 -1.18 9.46
CA GLY A 183 -4.82 0.26 9.18
C GLY A 183 -6.17 0.77 8.71
N ARG A 184 -6.75 0.15 7.68
CA ARG A 184 -8.04 0.54 7.09
C ARG A 184 -8.87 -0.68 6.72
N THR A 185 -10.15 -0.60 7.04
CA THR A 185 -11.17 -1.53 6.51
C THR A 185 -12.21 -0.78 5.69
N ASN A 186 -12.81 -1.47 4.71
CA ASN A 186 -13.80 -0.83 3.84
C ASN A 186 -15.05 -0.48 4.63
N CYS A 187 -15.61 0.70 4.36
CA CYS A 187 -16.91 1.05 4.92
C CYS A 187 -17.96 0.06 4.41
N ARG A 188 -18.60 -0.68 5.33
CA ARG A 188 -19.58 -1.72 4.99
C ARG A 188 -20.88 -1.13 4.39
N GLU A 189 -21.23 0.09 4.78
CA GLU A 189 -22.42 0.80 4.29
C GLU A 189 -22.27 1.23 2.84
N CYS A 190 -21.24 2.02 2.52
CA CYS A 190 -21.07 2.54 1.15
C CYS A 190 -20.17 1.67 0.27
N ARG A 191 -19.47 0.67 0.80
CA ARG A 191 -18.55 -0.21 0.05
C ARG A 191 -17.57 0.59 -0.82
N ARG A 192 -16.89 1.57 -0.22
CA ARG A 192 -15.97 2.52 -0.87
C ARG A 192 -16.59 3.53 -1.85
N GLN A 193 -17.92 3.56 -2.03
CA GLN A 193 -18.57 4.53 -2.92
C GLN A 193 -18.54 5.97 -2.37
N ARG A 194 -18.28 6.16 -1.07
CA ARG A 194 -18.16 7.45 -0.37
C ARG A 194 -19.42 8.32 -0.35
N VAL A 195 -20.45 7.98 -1.11
CA VAL A 195 -21.75 8.64 -1.11
C VAL A 195 -22.78 7.84 -0.32
N CYS A 196 -23.84 8.52 0.13
CA CYS A 196 -25.01 7.86 0.72
C CYS A 196 -25.62 6.89 -0.30
N ALA A 197 -25.82 5.63 0.09
CA ALA A 197 -26.35 4.60 -0.80
C ALA A 197 -27.81 4.89 -1.26
N ILE A 198 -28.54 5.69 -0.49
CA ILE A 198 -29.95 6.03 -0.74
C ILE A 198 -30.09 7.18 -1.73
N CYS A 199 -29.52 8.36 -1.42
CA CYS A 199 -29.61 9.52 -2.32
C CYS A 199 -28.49 9.61 -3.36
N ARG A 200 -27.51 8.71 -3.32
CA ARG A 200 -26.36 8.64 -4.24
C ARG A 200 -25.59 9.96 -4.36
N GLY A 201 -25.45 10.66 -3.25
CA GLY A 201 -24.73 11.95 -3.21
C GLY A 201 -25.62 13.17 -3.32
N ALA A 202 -26.91 13.05 -3.63
CA ALA A 202 -27.77 14.21 -3.85
C ALA A 202 -28.16 14.97 -2.58
N GLY A 203 -28.09 14.34 -1.41
CA GLY A 203 -28.57 14.90 -0.13
C GLY A 203 -30.10 14.98 -0.01
N GLN A 204 -30.83 14.78 -1.11
CA GLN A 204 -32.28 14.91 -1.19
C GLN A 204 -32.91 13.83 -2.08
N LEU A 205 -34.21 13.62 -1.94
CA LEU A 205 -35.00 12.66 -2.72
C LEU A 205 -36.29 13.33 -3.23
N ALA A 206 -36.67 13.07 -4.48
CA ALA A 206 -37.92 13.59 -5.04
C ALA A 206 -39.11 12.90 -4.36
N ALA A 207 -40.03 13.67 -3.76
CA ALA A 207 -41.16 13.13 -3.01
C ALA A 207 -42.06 12.24 -3.89
N SER A 208 -42.20 12.60 -5.18
CA SER A 208 -42.98 11.86 -6.18
C SER A 208 -42.41 10.47 -6.49
N LEU A 209 -41.10 10.26 -6.31
CA LEU A 209 -40.41 9.00 -6.61
C LEU A 209 -40.27 8.08 -5.39
N LEU A 210 -40.71 8.53 -4.20
CA LEU A 210 -40.62 7.72 -2.99
C LEU A 210 -41.65 6.60 -3.00
N SER A 211 -41.18 5.37 -2.77
CA SER A 211 -42.03 4.22 -2.51
C SER A 211 -42.82 4.37 -1.21
N PRO A 212 -43.95 3.66 -1.04
CA PRO A 212 -44.71 3.69 0.21
C PRO A 212 -43.89 3.31 1.46
N TYR A 213 -42.93 2.39 1.31
CA TYR A 213 -42.00 2.04 2.38
C TYR A 213 -41.11 3.22 2.78
N GLN A 214 -40.49 3.89 1.81
CA GLN A 214 -39.61 5.04 2.07
C GLN A 214 -40.36 6.23 2.67
N ARG A 215 -41.63 6.43 2.32
CA ARG A 215 -42.46 7.51 2.89
C ARG A 215 -42.66 7.39 4.40
N ARG A 216 -42.60 6.17 4.96
CA ARG A 216 -42.76 5.94 6.41
C ARG A 216 -41.67 6.63 7.23
N TYR A 217 -40.46 6.79 6.69
CA TYR A 217 -39.37 7.50 7.35
C TYR A 217 -39.64 9.00 7.55
N TYR A 218 -40.61 9.58 6.82
CA TYR A 218 -40.98 10.99 6.93
C TYR A 218 -42.30 11.22 7.68
N SER A 219 -42.98 10.14 8.08
CA SER A 219 -44.33 10.22 8.66
C SER A 219 -44.34 10.55 10.16
N GLY A 220 -43.17 10.72 10.79
CA GLY A 220 -43.00 11.10 12.20
C GLY A 220 -42.33 12.47 12.41
N SER A 221 -42.18 13.26 11.34
CA SER A 221 -41.50 14.55 11.34
C SER A 221 -42.46 15.75 11.24
N GLY A 222 -43.75 15.53 11.52
CA GLY A 222 -44.81 16.54 11.50
C GLY A 222 -45.80 16.34 12.62
#